data_AF-A0A1F2TJN7-F1
#
_entry.id   AF-A0A1F2TJN7-F1
#
_cell.length_a   1.000
_cell.length_b   1.000
_cell.length_c   1.000
_cell.angle_alpha   90.00
_cell.angle_beta   90.00
_cell.angle_gamma   90.00
#
_symmetry.space_group_name_H-M   'P 1'
#
loop_
_entity.id
_entity.type
_entity.pdbx_description
1 polymer ?
#
loop_
_entity_poly.entity_id
_entity_poly.type
_entity_poly.pdbx_seq_one_letter_code
_entity_poly.pdbx_strand_id
1 'polypeptide(L)' 'MRDTDYATLISEVVLPLEDGEEARLERIRVKALGQEEIRLSWWKNGNIVPRPLDLSEDALWKLIAKGITDGVLCRP' A
#
# COMPACT_ATOMS: atom_id res chain seq x y z
N MET A 1 -3.31 8.63 -10.51
CA MET A 1 -1.95 8.08 -10.35
C MET A 1 -1.16 9.08 -9.51
N ARG A 2 -0.63 8.66 -8.35
CA ARG A 2 0.08 9.55 -7.43
C ARG A 2 1.57 9.57 -7.79
N ASP A 3 2.10 10.74 -8.13
CA ASP A 3 3.51 10.93 -8.44
C ASP A 3 4.06 12.11 -7.62
N THR A 4 5.14 11.88 -6.88
CA THR A 4 5.79 12.89 -6.04
C THR A 4 7.28 12.95 -6.35
N ASP A 5 8.00 13.94 -5.84
CA ASP A 5 9.46 14.03 -6.00
C ASP A 5 10.20 12.81 -5.40
N TYR A 6 9.59 12.15 -4.42
CA TYR A 6 10.14 10.96 -3.78
C TYR A 6 9.88 9.67 -4.59
N ALA A 7 8.64 9.43 -4.99
CA ALA A 7 8.25 8.18 -5.63
C ALA A 7 7.01 8.29 -6.52
N THR A 8 6.92 7.40 -7.51
CA THR A 8 5.74 7.22 -8.36
C THR A 8 4.97 5.98 -7.91
N LEU A 9 3.65 6.11 -7.68
CA LEU A 9 2.77 4.97 -7.40
C LEU A 9 2.49 4.21 -8.71
N ILE A 10 2.81 2.92 -8.73
CA ILE A 10 2.59 2.02 -9.86
C ILE A 10 1.22 1.35 -9.73
N SER A 11 0.97 0.71 -8.60
CA SER A 11 -0.28 0.03 -8.29
C SER A 11 -0.53 0.02 -6.78
N GLU A 12 -1.78 -0.11 -6.37
CA GLU A 12 -2.15 -0.23 -4.96
C GLU A 12 -3.35 -1.15 -4.77
N VAL A 13 -3.39 -1.76 -3.59
CA VAL A 13 -4.57 -2.36 -3.01
C VAL A 13 -4.95 -1.54 -1.79
N VAL A 14 -6.25 -1.28 -1.66
CA VAL A 14 -6.85 -0.65 -0.49
C VAL A 14 -7.75 -1.66 0.20
N LEU A 15 -7.51 -1.88 1.49
CA LEU A 15 -8.37 -2.63 2.38
C LEU A 15 -9.01 -1.64 3.38
N PRO A 16 -10.31 -1.36 3.26
CA PRO A 16 -11.01 -0.53 4.24
C PRO A 16 -10.96 -1.16 5.63
N LEU A 17 -10.73 -0.33 6.64
CA LEU A 17 -10.82 -0.63 8.06
C LEU A 17 -12.02 0.12 8.66
N GLU A 18 -12.09 0.22 9.99
CA GLU A 18 -13.14 0.97 10.69
C GLU A 18 -12.94 2.51 10.56
N ASP A 19 -14.01 3.29 10.74
CA ASP A 19 -13.96 4.76 10.85
C ASP A 19 -13.23 5.51 9.72
N GLY A 20 -13.34 5.03 8.47
CA GLY A 20 -12.71 5.68 7.32
C GLY A 20 -11.19 5.52 7.28
N GLU A 21 -10.67 4.53 8.02
CA GLU A 21 -9.29 4.09 7.95
C GLU A 21 -9.09 3.08 6.82
N GLU A 22 -7.88 3.04 6.29
CA GLU A 22 -7.52 2.15 5.19
C GLU A 22 -6.11 1.60 5.42
N ALA A 23 -5.99 0.30 5.24
CA ALA A 23 -4.71 -0.37 5.07
C ALA A 23 -4.38 -0.43 3.59
N ARG A 24 -3.23 0.08 3.18
CA ARG A 24 -2.80 0.06 1.78
C ARG A 24 -1.55 -0.78 1.60
N LEU A 25 -1.54 -1.52 0.50
CA LEU A 25 -0.37 -2.22 -0.02
C LEU A 25 -0.06 -1.64 -1.40
N GLU A 26 1.08 -0.99 -1.51
CA GLU A 26 1.42 -0.13 -2.65
C GLU A 26 2.70 -0.63 -3.30
N ARG A 27 2.71 -0.72 -4.63
CA ARG A 27 3.93 -0.84 -5.42
C ARG A 27 4.33 0.55 -5.88
N ILE A 28 5.54 0.96 -5.54
CA ILE A 28 6.06 2.29 -5.86
C ILE A 28 7.40 2.17 -6.59
N ARG A 29 7.73 3.17 -7.41
CA ARG A 29 9.08 3.40 -7.92
C ARG A 29 9.74 4.49 -7.09
N VAL A 30 10.75 4.14 -6.29
CA VAL A 30 11.54 5.14 -5.55
C VAL A 30 12.53 5.80 -6.50
N LYS A 31 12.38 7.12 -6.72
CA LYS A 31 13.12 7.85 -7.77
C LYS A 31 14.62 7.88 -7.51
N ALA A 32 15.01 8.19 -6.27
CA ALA A 32 16.42 8.29 -5.87
C ALA A 32 17.18 6.96 -5.98
N LEU A 33 16.49 5.83 -5.78
CA LEU A 33 17.09 4.50 -5.80
C LEU A 33 16.96 3.82 -7.17
N GLY A 34 16.08 4.33 -8.04
CA GLY A 34 15.80 3.68 -9.31
C GLY A 34 15.35 2.22 -9.12
N GLN A 35 14.52 1.94 -8.11
CA GLN A 35 13.99 0.59 -7.86
C GLN A 35 12.50 0.62 -7.49
N GLU A 36 11.83 -0.51 -7.73
CA GLU A 36 10.48 -0.72 -7.24
C GLU A 36 10.53 -1.24 -5.81
N GLU A 37 9.62 -0.75 -4.97
CA GLU A 37 9.47 -1.18 -3.58
C GLU A 37 8.00 -1.47 -3.27
N ILE A 38 7.79 -2.30 -2.26
CA ILE A 38 6.47 -2.58 -1.69
C ILE A 38 6.33 -1.79 -0.40
N ARG A 39 5.30 -0.96 -0.31
CA ARG A 39 4.98 -0.16 0.87
C ARG A 39 3.67 -0.63 1.49
N LEU A 40 3.71 -0.85 2.79
CA LEU A 40 2.53 -0.95 3.64
C LEU A 40 2.29 0.42 4.27
N SER A 41 1.10 0.98 4.14
CA SER A 41 0.78 2.30 4.70
C SER A 41 -0.61 2.35 5.31
N TRP A 42 -0.72 3.10 6.40
CA TRP A 42 -1.99 3.39 7.05
C TRP A 42 -2.50 4.75 6.60
N TRP A 43 -3.76 4.81 6.21
CA TRP A 43 -4.46 6.03 5.84
C TRP A 43 -5.69 6.23 6.71
N LYS A 44 -5.98 7.48 7.02
CA LYS A 44 -7.20 7.88 7.72
C LYS A 44 -7.78 9.11 7.07
N ASN A 45 -9.04 9.05 6.66
CA ASN A 45 -9.74 10.15 6.00
C ASN A 45 -8.94 10.76 4.83
N GLY A 46 -8.36 9.90 3.98
CA GLY A 46 -7.59 10.32 2.80
C GLY A 46 -6.20 10.86 3.08
N ASN A 47 -5.69 10.80 4.31
CA ASN A 47 -4.33 11.22 4.66
C ASN A 47 -3.49 10.05 5.18
N ILE A 48 -2.20 10.02 4.84
CA ILE A 48 -1.28 9.03 5.39
C ILE A 48 -1.03 9.30 6.88
N VAL A 49 -1.08 8.25 7.69
CA VAL A 49 -0.72 8.32 9.11
C VAL A 49 0.75 7.90 9.24
N PRO A 50 1.64 8.75 9.80
CA PRO A 50 3.07 8.46 9.92
C PRO A 50 3.34 7.52 11.11
N ARG A 51 2.74 6.34 11.07
CA ARG A 51 2.89 5.26 12.05
C ARG A 51 2.97 3.92 11.31
N PRO A 52 3.53 2.88 11.94
CA PRO A 52 3.41 1.53 11.41
C PRO A 52 1.95 1.16 11.14
N LEU A 53 1.74 0.39 10.08
CA LEU A 53 0.45 -0.24 9.82
C LEU A 53 0.39 -1.53 10.62
N ASP A 54 -0.34 -1.50 11.74
CA ASP A 54 -0.59 -2.66 12.57
C ASP A 54 -1.91 -3.31 12.15
N LEU A 55 -1.89 -4.62 11.91
CA LEU A 55 -3.06 -5.40 11.49
C LEU A 55 -3.19 -6.65 12.33
N SER A 56 -4.44 -7.11 12.51
CA SER A 56 -4.66 -8.50 12.90
C SER A 56 -4.15 -9.44 11.81
N GLU A 57 -3.82 -10.68 12.18
CA GLU A 57 -3.36 -11.69 11.22
C GLU A 57 -4.35 -11.88 10.06
N ASP A 58 -5.65 -11.97 10.36
CA ASP A 58 -6.70 -12.10 9.34
C ASP A 58 -6.72 -10.91 8.36
N ALA A 59 -6.56 -9.68 8.87
CA ALA A 59 -6.54 -8.49 8.03
C ALA A 59 -5.27 -8.42 7.18
N LEU A 60 -4.12 -8.83 7.74
CA LEU A 60 -2.87 -8.95 7.00
C LEU A 60 -3.03 -9.94 5.85
N TRP A 61 -3.56 -11.14 6.11
CA TRP A 61 -3.74 -12.15 5.06
C TRP A 61 -4.72 -11.69 3.97
N LYS A 62 -5.80 -11.00 4.33
CA LYS A 62 -6.70 -10.39 3.35
C LYS A 62 -5.98 -9.37 2.46
N LEU A 63 -5.15 -8.50 3.06
CA LEU A 63 -4.40 -7.49 2.32
C LEU A 63 -3.38 -8.14 1.37
N ILE A 64 -2.64 -9.14 1.83
CA ILE A 64 -1.65 -9.86 1.03
C ILE A 64 -2.32 -10.66 -0.10
N ALA A 65 -3.39 -11.41 0.19
CA ALA A 65 -4.12 -12.19 -0.80
C ALA A 65 -4.69 -11.29 -1.91
N LYS A 66 -5.24 -10.12 -1.53
CA LYS A 66 -5.69 -9.12 -2.50
C LYS A 66 -4.51 -8.52 -3.28
N GLY A 67 -3.39 -8.25 -2.62
CA GLY A 67 -2.15 -7.83 -3.27
C GLY A 67 -1.63 -8.79 -4.33
N ILE A 68 -1.75 -10.09 -4.10
CA ILE A 68 -1.40 -11.13 -5.08
C ILE A 68 -2.42 -11.14 -6.23
N THR A 69 -3.71 -11.21 -5.90
CA THR A 69 -4.80 -11.31 -6.88
C THR A 69 -4.84 -10.11 -7.83
N ASP A 70 -4.59 -8.91 -7.29
CA ASP A 70 -4.63 -7.65 -8.03
C ASP A 70 -3.26 -7.30 -8.66
N GLY A 71 -2.26 -8.20 -8.57
CA GLY A 71 -0.96 -8.02 -9.21
C GLY A 71 -0.05 -6.97 -8.58
N VAL A 72 -0.34 -6.51 -7.35
CA VAL A 72 0.57 -5.64 -6.60
C VAL A 72 1.79 -6.42 -6.11
N LEU A 73 1.63 -7.69 -5.68
CA LEU A 73 2.73 -8.55 -5.19
C LEU A 73 3.23 -9.57 -6.21
N CYS A 74 2.58 -9.69 -7.36
CA CYS A 74 3.02 -10.57 -8.44
C CYS A 74 3.48 -9.71 -9.62
N ARG A 75 4.65 -10.02 -10.18
CA ARG A 75 4.99 -9.50 -11.51
C ARG A 75 4.27 -10.38 -12.54
N PRO A 76 3.64 -9.79 -13.57
CA PRO A 76 3.24 -10.57 -14.74
C PRO A 76 4.45 -11.20 -15.43
#